data_AF-A0A961LJ34-F1
#
_entry.id   AF-A0A961LJ34-F1
#
_cell.length_a   1.000
_cell.length_b   1.000
_cell.length_c   1.000
_cell.angle_alpha   90.00
_cell.angle_beta   90.00
_cell.angle_gamma   90.00
#
_symmetry.space_group_name_H-M   'P 1'
#
loop_
_entity.id
_entity.type
_entity.pdbx_description
1 polymer ?
#
loop_
_entity_poly.entity_id
_entity_poly.type
_entity_poly.pdbx_seq_one_letter_code
_entity_poly.pdbx_strand_id
1 'polypeptide(L)'
;TPLKLLLDERIDLRKANLDTVKADEDIVTIAMSDKSVFGNSRITMVFDAQTNELRQWTITDAQGKDTTVMIFNVKAGVNVAASTFAIDYNKVAETNAQGARSR
;
A
#
# COMPACT_ATOMS: atom_id res chain seq x y z
N THR A 1 10.67 -4.74 2.68
CA THR A 1 10.20 -3.36 2.93
C THR A 1 8.80 -3.45 3.53
N PRO A 2 8.35 -2.45 4.30
CA PRO A 2 7.03 -2.52 4.93
C PRO A 2 5.86 -2.51 3.93
N LEU A 3 6.10 -2.05 2.69
CA LEU A 3 5.14 -2.16 1.57
C LEU A 3 4.69 -3.61 1.30
N LYS A 4 5.52 -4.61 1.62
CA LYS A 4 5.19 -6.03 1.48
C LYS A 4 3.92 -6.41 2.26
N LEU A 5 3.67 -5.77 3.41
CA LEU A 5 2.49 -6.05 4.23
C LEU A 5 1.17 -5.73 3.51
N LEU A 6 1.18 -4.78 2.57
CA LEU A 6 0.03 -4.38 1.76
C LEU A 6 -0.07 -5.10 0.40
N LEU A 7 1.02 -5.74 -0.02
CA LEU A 7 1.13 -6.41 -1.31
C LEU A 7 1.10 -7.94 -1.19
N ASP A 8 1.10 -8.48 0.03
CA ASP A 8 0.98 -9.91 0.24
C ASP A 8 -0.42 -10.41 -0.15
N GLU A 9 -0.48 -11.53 -0.88
CA GLU A 9 -1.72 -12.15 -1.37
C GLU A 9 -2.75 -12.43 -0.26
N ARG A 10 -2.28 -12.62 0.97
CA ARG A 10 -3.12 -12.81 2.16
C ARG A 10 -2.57 -11.97 3.29
N ILE A 11 -3.30 -10.92 3.61
CA ILE A 11 -3.02 -10.06 4.75
C ILE A 11 -3.79 -10.60 5.96
N ASP A 12 -3.09 -11.23 6.90
CA ASP A 12 -3.68 -11.65 8.18
C ASP A 12 -3.39 -10.62 9.27
N LEU A 13 -4.30 -9.66 9.41
CA LEU A 13 -4.19 -8.56 10.38
C LEU A 13 -4.24 -9.04 11.84
N ARG A 14 -4.62 -10.30 12.11
CA ARG A 14 -4.60 -10.87 13.47
C ARG A 14 -3.18 -11.20 13.95
N LYS A 15 -2.23 -11.33 13.02
CA LYS A 15 -0.81 -11.54 13.33
C LYS A 15 -0.06 -10.22 13.54
N ALA A 16 -0.61 -9.12 13.02
CA ALA A 16 -0.14 -7.79 13.33
C ALA A 16 -0.65 -7.39 14.73
N ASN A 17 0.16 -6.65 15.49
CA ASN A 17 -0.32 -6.10 16.74
C ASN A 17 -1.21 -4.91 16.41
N LEU A 18 -2.50 -5.04 16.69
CA LEU A 18 -3.44 -3.93 16.57
C LEU A 18 -3.10 -2.91 17.66
N ASP A 19 -2.64 -1.73 17.25
CA ASP A 19 -2.27 -0.67 18.19
C ASP A 19 -3.51 0.15 18.55
N THR A 20 -4.23 0.63 17.53
CA THR A 20 -5.33 1.58 17.71
C THR A 20 -6.39 1.37 16.64
N VAL A 21 -7.65 1.46 17.06
CA VAL A 21 -8.79 1.70 16.17
C VAL A 21 -9.50 2.96 16.65
N LYS A 22 -9.68 3.92 15.76
CA LYS A 22 -10.44 5.14 16.01
C LYS A 22 -11.54 5.25 14.95
N ALA A 23 -12.77 5.41 15.39
CA ALA A 23 -13.91 5.65 14.52
C ALA A 23 -14.47 7.05 14.81
N ASP A 24 -14.45 7.90 13.80
CA ASP A 24 -15.14 9.19 13.76
C ASP A 24 -16.34 9.06 12.78
N GLU A 25 -17.15 10.11 12.63
CA GLU A 25 -18.37 10.09 11.81
C GLU A 25 -18.11 9.74 10.33
N ASP A 26 -17.04 10.30 9.76
CA ASP A 26 -16.72 10.15 8.33
C ASP A 26 -15.58 9.16 8.05
N ILE A 27 -14.74 8.89 9.07
CA ILE A 27 -13.51 8.10 8.88
C ILE A 27 -13.30 7.06 9.97
N VAL A 28 -12.72 5.93 9.56
CA VAL A 28 -12.18 4.91 10.47
C VAL A 28 -10.67 4.84 10.27
N THR A 29 -9.91 5.03 11.34
CA THR A 29 -8.45 4.90 11.35
C THR A 29 -8.03 3.64 12.08
N ILE A 30 -7.21 2.82 11.42
CA ILE A 30 -6.67 1.57 11.97
C ILE A 30 -5.15 1.66 11.95
N ALA A 31 -4.52 1.58 13.11
CA ALA A 31 -3.07 1.54 13.25
C ALA A 31 -2.61 0.17 13.76
N MET A 32 -1.58 -0.38 13.14
CA MET A 32 -1.02 -1.68 13.49
C MET A 32 0.50 -1.64 13.44
N SER A 33 1.14 -2.32 14.38
CA SER A 33 2.57 -2.53 14.40
C SER A 33 2.92 -3.96 13.98
N ASP A 34 3.81 -4.09 13.00
CA ASP A 34 4.45 -5.36 12.66
C ASP A 34 5.84 -5.40 13.30
N LYS A 35 6.06 -6.43 14.13
CA LYS A 35 7.37 -6.78 14.66
C LYS A 35 8.01 -7.78 13.72
N SER A 36 8.53 -7.29 12.60
CA SER A 36 9.26 -8.12 11.65
C SER A 36 10.75 -8.19 11.98
N VAL A 37 11.44 -9.18 11.39
CA VAL A 37 12.90 -9.36 11.47
C VAL A 37 13.66 -8.13 10.90
N PHE A 38 12.99 -7.30 10.09
CA PHE A 38 13.57 -6.11 9.45
C PHE A 38 13.33 -4.80 10.23
N GLY A 39 12.90 -4.90 11.49
CA GLY A 39 12.62 -3.76 12.36
C GLY A 39 11.12 -3.55 12.58
N ASN A 40 10.80 -2.78 13.62
CA ASN A 40 9.43 -2.39 13.93
C ASN A 40 8.93 -1.44 12.84
N SER A 41 7.80 -1.76 12.22
CA SER A 41 7.13 -0.84 11.31
C SER A 41 5.68 -0.67 11.73
N ARG A 42 5.15 0.53 11.54
CA ARG A 42 3.76 0.86 11.82
C ARG A 42 3.06 1.18 10.51
N ILE A 43 1.87 0.62 10.33
CA ILE A 43 0.95 1.01 9.28
C ILE A 43 -0.27 1.68 9.89
N THR A 44 -0.65 2.82 9.35
CA THR A 44 -1.89 3.53 9.67
C THR A 44 -2.73 3.61 8.41
N MET A 45 -3.93 3.06 8.44
CA MET A 45 -4.88 3.06 7.34
C MET A 45 -6.09 3.94 7.69
N VAL A 46 -6.56 4.71 6.73
CA VAL A 46 -7.75 5.55 6.86
C VAL A 46 -8.78 5.07 5.86
N PHE A 47 -9.95 4.70 6.38
CA PHE A 47 -11.10 4.25 5.63
C PHE A 47 -12.21 5.29 5.70
N ASP A 48 -12.99 5.36 4.65
CA ASP A 48 -14.28 6.04 4.64
C ASP A 48 -15.28 5.24 5.50
N ALA A 49 -15.88 5.86 6.51
CA ALA A 49 -16.70 5.15 7.49
C ALA A 49 -18.03 4.62 6.91
N GLN A 50 -18.52 5.22 5.83
CA GLN A 50 -19.80 4.85 5.22
C GLN A 50 -19.63 3.71 4.21
N THR A 51 -18.55 3.75 3.44
CA THR A 51 -18.29 2.83 2.33
C THR A 51 -17.27 1.74 2.66
N ASN A 52 -16.54 1.88 3.76
CA ASN A 52 -15.36 1.06 4.12
C ASN A 52 -14.25 1.08 3.07
N GLU A 53 -14.23 2.08 2.17
CA GLU A 53 -13.19 2.22 1.16
C GLU A 53 -11.90 2.76 1.79
N LEU A 54 -10.76 2.14 1.48
CA LEU A 54 -9.45 2.66 1.86
C LEU A 54 -9.20 3.98 1.10
N ARG A 55 -8.91 5.05 1.84
CA ARG A 55 -8.60 6.39 1.29
C ARG A 55 -7.12 6.69 1.34
N GLN A 56 -6.44 6.22 2.37
CA GLN A 56 -5.02 6.49 2.58
C GLN A 56 -4.38 5.39 3.41
N TRP A 57 -3.10 5.15 3.19
CA TRP A 57 -2.26 4.49 4.17
C TRP A 57 -0.92 5.22 4.34
N THR A 58 -0.40 5.18 5.56
CA THR A 58 0.92 5.67 5.92
C THR A 58 1.70 4.53 6.56
N ILE A 59 2.92 4.32 6.07
CA ILE A 59 3.89 3.40 6.64
C ILE A 59 4.97 4.23 7.32
N THR A 60 5.23 3.95 8.59
CA THR A 60 6.38 4.46 9.35
C THR A 60 7.40 3.33 9.51
N ASP A 61 8.62 3.54 9.02
CA ASP A 61 9.71 2.57 9.17
C ASP A 61 10.37 2.63 10.56
N ALA A 62 11.33 1.73 10.81
CA ALA A 62 12.03 1.66 12.10
C ALA A 62 12.89 2.90 12.42
N GLN A 63 13.17 3.76 11.44
CA GLN A 63 13.87 5.04 11.61
C GLN A 63 12.88 6.20 11.86
N GLY A 64 11.57 5.93 11.86
CA GLY A 64 10.53 6.94 12.01
C GLY A 64 10.21 7.69 10.72
N LYS A 65 10.64 7.19 9.54
CA LYS A 65 10.34 7.84 8.26
C LYS A 65 9.01 7.36 7.71
N ASP A 66 8.22 8.32 7.23
CA ASP A 66 6.89 8.07 6.70
C ASP A 66 6.90 7.94 5.18
N THR A 67 6.12 6.98 4.69
CA THR A 67 5.68 6.89 3.30
C THR A 67 4.15 6.85 3.29
N THR A 68 3.54 7.87 2.69
CA THR A 68 2.08 8.00 2.60
C THR A 68 1.62 7.84 1.16
N VAL A 69 0.56 7.06 0.97
CA VAL A 69 -0.14 6.92 -0.31
C VAL A 69 -1.61 7.24 -0.11
N MET A 70 -2.14 8.07 -1.01
CA MET A 70 -3.54 8.48 -1.03
C MET A 70 -4.22 7.92 -2.28
N ILE A 71 -5.46 7.47 -2.13
CA ILE A 71 -6.25 6.83 -3.17
C ILE A 71 -7.40 7.74 -3.55
N PHE A 72 -7.51 8.05 -4.84
CA PHE A 72 -8.57 8.92 -5.39
C PHE A 72 -9.18 8.31 -6.65
N ASN A 73 -10.39 8.75 -6.99
CA ASN A 73 -11.07 8.43 -8.25
C ASN A 73 -11.19 6.91 -8.52
N VAL A 74 -11.46 6.13 -7.47
CA VAL A 74 -11.61 4.68 -7.57
C VAL A 74 -12.81 4.35 -8.46
N LYS A 75 -12.63 3.41 -9.38
CA LYS A 75 -13.71 2.84 -10.20
C LYS A 75 -13.80 1.34 -9.95
N ALA A 76 -14.86 0.92 -9.27
CA ALA A 76 -15.14 -0.49 -9.02
C ALA A 76 -15.82 -1.16 -10.23
N GLY A 77 -15.71 -2.49 -10.33
CA GLY A 77 -16.42 -3.29 -11.33
C GLY A 77 -15.97 -3.10 -12.78
N VAL A 78 -14.83 -2.45 -13.01
CA VAL A 78 -14.27 -2.27 -14.35
C VAL A 78 -13.69 -3.58 -14.89
N ASN A 79 -13.93 -3.86 -16.17
CA ASN A 79 -13.29 -4.98 -16.85
C ASN A 79 -11.89 -4.54 -17.30
N VAL A 80 -10.86 -5.09 -16.67
CA VAL A 80 -9.46 -4.88 -17.03
C VAL A 80 -8.96 -6.10 -17.76
N ALA A 81 -8.50 -5.93 -19.00
CA ALA A 81 -7.98 -7.04 -19.80
C ALA A 81 -6.75 -7.67 -19.13
N ALA A 82 -6.66 -9.01 -19.14
CA ALA A 82 -5.54 -9.73 -18.54
C ALA A 82 -4.17 -9.30 -19.10
N SER A 83 -4.14 -8.90 -20.37
CA SER A 83 -2.94 -8.37 -21.03
C SER A 83 -2.41 -7.07 -20.41
N THR A 84 -3.23 -6.30 -19.69
CA THR A 84 -2.79 -5.10 -18.95
C THR A 84 -1.84 -5.44 -17.80
N PHE A 85 -1.88 -6.68 -17.31
CA PHE A 85 -1.00 -7.18 -16.25
C PHE A 85 0.22 -7.95 -16.80
N ALA A 86 0.36 -8.06 -18.13
CA ALA A 86 1.52 -8.67 -18.75
C ALA A 86 2.66 -7.65 -18.85
N ILE A 87 3.79 -7.94 -18.21
CA ILE A 87 4.98 -7.10 -18.29
C ILE A 87 5.81 -7.52 -19.50
N ASP A 88 5.94 -6.63 -20.48
CA ASP A 88 6.86 -6.82 -21.61
C ASP A 88 8.28 -6.42 -21.18
N TYR A 89 9.05 -7.42 -20.73
CA TYR A 89 10.42 -7.21 -20.26
C TYR A 89 11.38 -6.73 -21.35
N ASN A 90 11.10 -7.00 -22.63
CA ASN A 90 11.93 -6.52 -23.73
C ASN A 90 11.76 -5.00 -23.88
N LYS A 91 10.52 -4.51 -23.86
CA LYS A 91 10.24 -3.06 -23.84
C LYS A 91 10.80 -2.35 -22.62
N VAL A 92 10.74 -2.98 -21.44
CA VAL A 92 11.31 -2.42 -20.21
C VAL A 92 12.83 -2.26 -20.35
N ALA A 93 13.52 -3.28 -20.88
CA ALA A 93 14.97 -3.22 -21.11
C ALA A 93 15.36 -2.13 -22.12
N GLU A 94 14.61 -1.99 -23.23
CA GLU A 94 14.83 -0.94 -24.23
C GLU A 94 14.62 0.46 -23.64
N THR A 95 13.55 0.66 -22.87
CA THR A 95 13.23 1.95 -22.22
C THR A 95 14.34 2.35 -21.24
N ASN A 96 14.82 1.41 -20.43
CA ASN A 96 15.91 1.65 -19.48
C ASN A 96 17.23 1.95 -20.20
N ALA A 97 17.53 1.25 -21.30
CA ALA A 97 18.72 1.50 -22.11
C ALA A 97 18.70 2.86 -22.81
N GLN A 98 17.53 3.34 -23.24
CA GLN A 98 17.37 4.68 -23.82
C GLN A 98 17.54 5.77 -22.75
N GLY A 99 16.95 5.61 -21.56
CA GLY A 99 17.12 6.56 -20.45
C GLY A 99 18.57 6.69 -19.96
N ALA A 100 19.36 5.63 -20.07
CA ALA A 100 20.78 5.64 -19.74
C ALA A 100 21.67 6.33 -20.79
N ARG A 101 21.23 6.37 -22.06
CA ARG A 101 21.95 7.02 -23.17
C ARG A 101 21.68 8.52 -23.29
N SER A 102 20.58 8.99 -22.70
CA SER A 102 20.21 10.41 -22.68
C SER A 102 20.74 11.18 -21.46
N ARG A 103 21.64 10.58 -20.68
CA ARG A 103 22.33 11.19 -19.53
C ARG A 103 23.81 11.37 -19.80
#